data_AF-A0AA96YBW2-F1
#
_entry.id   AF-A0AA96YBW2-F1
#
_cell.length_a   1.000
_cell.length_b   1.000
_cell.length_c   1.000
_cell.angle_alpha   90.00
_cell.angle_beta   90.00
_cell.angle_gamma   90.00
#
_symmetry.space_group_name_H-M   'P 1'
#
loop_
_entity.id
_entity.type
_entity.pdbx_description
1 polymer ?
#
loop_
_entity_poly.entity_id
_entity_poly.type
_entity_poly.pdbx_seq_one_letter_code
_entity_poly.pdbx_strand_id
1 'polypeptide(L)'
;MVIAMAGLLVDLRGMVSPVASGSHHEACQGTVNQQVALSREQLAQLLTVPERDSRDRITQIAGAPYCQLQNIQVRAGVAAERQVYPLAFDPQTRLVILYEGNEYAGYRFSFQ
;
A
#
# COMPACT_ATOMS: atom_id res chain seq x y z
N MET A 1 -21.64 -55.67 -29.90
CA MET A 1 -20.95 -55.07 -28.75
C MET A 1 -20.90 -53.57 -29.02
N VAL A 2 -21.80 -52.80 -28.40
CA VAL A 2 -21.94 -51.35 -28.63
C VAL A 2 -21.08 -50.65 -27.60
N ILE A 3 -20.00 -49.99 -28.03
CA ILE A 3 -19.15 -49.20 -27.13
C ILE A 3 -19.77 -47.81 -27.03
N ALA A 4 -20.43 -47.54 -25.90
CA ALA A 4 -20.84 -46.20 -25.53
C ALA A 4 -19.61 -45.41 -25.07
N MET A 5 -19.14 -44.46 -25.89
CA MET A 5 -18.15 -43.48 -25.46
C MET A 5 -18.85 -42.35 -24.71
N ALA A 6 -18.77 -42.39 -23.38
CA ALA A 6 -19.16 -41.28 -22.52
C ALA A 6 -18.13 -40.15 -22.68
N GLY A 7 -18.56 -39.00 -23.20
CA GLY A 7 -17.74 -37.80 -23.29
C GLY A 7 -17.48 -37.23 -21.89
N LEU A 8 -16.21 -37.12 -21.50
CA LEU A 8 -15.79 -36.32 -20.36
C LEU A 8 -15.95 -34.84 -20.71
N LEU A 9 -16.96 -34.19 -20.14
CA LEU A 9 -17.03 -32.74 -20.04
C LEU A 9 -16.09 -32.31 -18.90
N VAL A 10 -14.84 -31.98 -19.24
CA VAL A 10 -13.91 -31.36 -18.29
C VAL A 10 -14.24 -29.87 -18.22
N ASP A 11 -14.89 -29.47 -17.12
CA ASP A 11 -15.24 -28.07 -16.84
C ASP A 11 -13.95 -27.28 -16.51
N LEU A 12 -13.40 -26.56 -17.49
CA LEU A 12 -12.21 -25.71 -17.34
C LEU A 12 -12.50 -24.35 -16.67
N ARG A 13 -13.66 -24.15 -16.05
CA ARG A 13 -14.05 -22.86 -15.45
C ARG A 13 -13.38 -22.52 -14.11
N GLY A 14 -12.47 -23.36 -13.62
CA GLY A 14 -11.80 -23.16 -12.33
C GLY A 14 -10.47 -22.37 -12.37
N MET A 15 -9.93 -22.00 -13.54
CA MET A 15 -8.58 -21.43 -13.67
C MET A 15 -8.54 -19.91 -13.91
N VAL A 16 -9.51 -19.18 -13.38
CA VAL A 16 -9.37 -17.74 -13.19
C VAL A 16 -9.19 -17.50 -11.70
N SER A 17 -7.94 -17.55 -11.25
CA SER A 17 -7.55 -16.91 -9.99
C SER A 17 -8.04 -15.46 -10.07
N PRO A 18 -8.84 -14.98 -9.11
CA PRO A 18 -9.11 -13.56 -9.06
C PRO A 18 -7.76 -12.90 -8.81
N VAL A 19 -7.21 -12.26 -9.84
CA VAL A 19 -6.26 -11.17 -9.61
C VAL A 19 -7.02 -10.24 -8.69
N ALA A 20 -6.54 -10.12 -7.45
CA ALA A 20 -7.07 -9.18 -6.50
C ALA A 20 -6.83 -7.78 -7.06
N SER A 21 -7.69 -7.35 -7.97
CA SER A 21 -7.91 -5.96 -8.33
C SER A 21 -8.64 -5.32 -7.15
N GLY A 22 -8.01 -5.36 -5.98
CA GLY A 22 -8.51 -4.73 -4.79
C GLY A 22 -8.27 -3.24 -4.95
N SER A 23 -9.33 -2.45 -5.03
CA SER A 23 -9.29 -1.12 -4.47
C SER A 23 -8.90 -1.28 -3.01
N HIS A 24 -7.59 -1.16 -2.74
CA HIS A 24 -7.00 -1.38 -1.42
C HIS A 24 -7.46 -0.24 -0.52
N HIS A 25 -8.66 -0.38 0.06
CA HIS A 25 -8.94 0.28 1.33
C HIS A 25 -7.80 -0.10 2.29
N GLU A 26 -7.01 0.89 2.66
CA GLU A 26 -5.86 0.71 3.53
C GLU A 26 -6.30 0.15 4.90
N ALA A 27 -6.23 -1.17 5.06
CA ALA A 27 -6.47 -1.83 6.34
C ALA A 27 -5.26 -1.63 7.25
N CYS A 28 -5.39 -0.70 8.20
CA CYS A 28 -4.38 -0.40 9.20
C CYS A 28 -4.11 -1.60 10.11
N GLN A 29 -2.85 -1.80 10.45
CA GLN A 29 -2.43 -2.67 11.53
C GLN A 29 -2.46 -1.90 12.86
N GLY A 30 -3.06 -2.50 13.90
CA GLY A 30 -3.08 -1.95 15.24
C GLY A 30 -3.96 -0.69 15.40
N THR A 31 -3.60 0.15 16.36
CA THR A 31 -4.34 1.38 16.69
C THR A 31 -4.01 2.50 15.72
N VAL A 32 -5.04 3.25 15.31
CA VAL A 32 -4.89 4.43 14.45
C VAL A 32 -4.67 5.71 15.26
N ASN A 33 -3.83 6.61 14.76
CA ASN A 33 -3.64 7.95 15.29
C ASN A 33 -4.51 8.94 14.52
N GLN A 34 -5.69 9.28 15.06
CA GLN A 34 -6.64 10.19 14.39
C GLN A 34 -6.23 11.67 14.40
N GLN A 35 -5.18 12.04 15.13
CA GLN A 35 -4.76 13.43 15.29
C GLN A 35 -3.73 13.88 14.24
N VAL A 36 -3.35 13.00 13.30
CA VAL A 36 -2.39 13.34 12.24
C VAL A 36 -3.07 13.54 10.90
N ALA A 37 -2.71 14.64 10.25
CA ALA A 37 -2.98 14.90 8.84
C ALA A 37 -1.89 15.83 8.31
N LEU A 38 -1.41 15.58 7.09
CA LEU A 38 -0.38 16.40 6.45
C LEU A 38 -0.99 17.72 5.96
N SER A 39 -0.32 18.83 6.29
CA SER A 39 -0.58 20.12 5.66
C SER A 39 -0.12 20.13 4.20
N ARG A 40 -0.51 21.17 3.44
CA ARG A 40 -0.03 21.36 2.06
C ARG A 40 1.48 21.55 2.03
N GLU A 41 2.01 22.28 3.00
CA GLU A 41 3.43 22.59 3.15
C GLU A 41 4.23 21.34 3.48
N GLN A 42 3.76 20.53 4.43
CA GLN A 42 4.41 19.25 4.77
C GLN A 42 4.40 18.30 3.57
N LEU A 43 3.28 18.18 2.85
CA LEU A 43 3.22 17.38 1.63
C LEU A 43 4.24 17.89 0.60
N ALA A 44 4.21 19.19 0.28
CA ALA A 44 5.15 19.77 -0.69
C ALA A 44 6.60 19.51 -0.31
N GLN A 45 6.96 19.59 0.98
CA GLN A 45 8.29 19.28 1.47
C GLN A 45 8.63 17.79 1.31
N LEU A 46 7.71 16.87 1.66
CA LEU A 46 7.91 15.43 1.47
C LEU A 46 8.18 15.06 0.02
N LEU A 47 7.48 15.71 -0.93
CA LEU A 47 7.66 15.45 -2.37
C LEU A 47 9.04 15.87 -2.90
N THR A 48 9.83 16.61 -2.12
CA THR A 48 11.23 16.96 -2.46
C THR A 48 12.26 15.96 -1.93
N VAL A 49 11.86 15.02 -1.07
CA VAL A 49 12.79 14.05 -0.48
C VAL A 49 13.14 13.00 -1.54
N PRO A 50 14.43 12.82 -1.89
CA PRO A 50 14.82 11.81 -2.86
C PRO A 50 14.67 10.41 -2.28
N GLU A 51 14.35 9.44 -3.13
CA GLU A 51 14.41 8.02 -2.74
C GLU A 51 15.80 7.66 -2.17
N ARG A 52 15.83 6.66 -1.30
CA ARG A 52 16.99 6.21 -0.50
C ARG A 52 17.48 7.17 0.58
N ASP A 53 16.84 8.32 0.77
CA ASP A 53 17.07 9.15 1.96
C ASP A 53 16.57 8.41 3.22
N SER A 54 16.99 8.88 4.40
CA SER A 54 16.66 8.25 5.68
C SER A 54 15.16 8.35 6.00
N ARG A 55 14.63 7.33 6.68
CA ARG A 55 13.30 7.37 7.32
C ARG A 55 13.18 8.55 8.29
N ASP A 56 14.27 8.93 8.95
CA ASP A 56 14.30 10.05 9.89
C ASP A 56 13.96 11.37 9.20
N ARG A 57 14.45 11.60 7.98
CA ARG A 57 14.09 12.78 7.16
C ARG A 57 12.58 12.89 6.97
N ILE A 58 11.92 11.78 6.66
CA ILE A 58 10.46 11.73 6.50
C ILE A 58 9.76 11.99 7.83
N THR A 59 10.24 11.35 8.90
CA THR A 59 9.66 11.46 10.25
C THR A 59 9.76 12.89 10.80
N GLN A 60 10.82 13.62 10.47
CA GLN A 60 10.98 15.04 10.83
C GLN A 60 9.94 15.95 10.15
N ILE A 61 9.50 15.62 8.95
CA ILE A 61 8.54 16.43 8.18
C ILE A 61 7.10 16.02 8.54
N ALA A 62 6.82 14.71 8.57
CA ALA A 62 5.48 14.15 8.66
C ALA A 62 5.06 13.83 10.11
N GLY A 63 6.00 13.68 11.03
CA GLY A 63 5.75 13.16 12.37
C GLY A 63 5.39 11.68 12.37
N ALA A 64 4.62 11.25 13.38
CA ALA A 64 4.15 9.88 13.49
C ALA A 64 3.00 9.61 12.48
N PRO A 65 2.93 8.41 11.87
CA PRO A 65 1.91 8.10 10.88
C PRO A 65 0.52 7.95 11.49
N TYR A 66 -0.51 8.04 10.64
CA TYR A 66 -1.89 7.71 11.01
C TYR A 66 -1.99 6.24 11.37
N CYS A 67 -1.37 5.38 10.55
CA CYS A 67 -1.22 3.98 10.85
C CYS A 67 -0.14 3.35 9.98
N GLN A 68 0.20 2.09 10.28
CA GLN A 68 0.99 1.23 9.41
C GLN A 68 0.06 0.25 8.69
N LEU A 69 0.39 -0.11 7.45
CA LEU A 69 -0.31 -1.17 6.71
C LEU A 69 0.43 -2.50 6.85
N GLN A 70 -0.20 -3.58 6.40
CA GLN A 70 0.48 -4.86 6.22
C GLN A 70 1.74 -4.71 5.39
N ASN A 71 2.84 -5.32 5.86
CA ASN A 71 4.09 -5.31 5.10
C ASN A 71 3.88 -6.10 3.80
N ILE A 72 4.53 -5.63 2.73
CA ILE A 72 4.51 -6.30 1.43
C ILE A 72 5.93 -6.63 1.00
N GLN A 73 6.08 -7.47 -0.01
CA GLN A 73 7.36 -7.63 -0.71
C GLN A 73 7.23 -6.95 -2.06
N VAL A 74 7.91 -5.80 -2.22
CA VAL A 74 7.99 -5.10 -3.52
C VAL A 74 9.03 -5.78 -4.41
N ARG A 75 10.10 -6.29 -3.80
CA ARG A 75 11.14 -7.10 -4.42
C ARG A 75 11.32 -8.38 -3.61
N ALA A 76 11.72 -9.46 -4.28
CA ALA A 76 11.92 -10.74 -3.63
C ALA A 76 12.93 -10.61 -2.46
N GLY A 77 12.50 -11.03 -1.27
CA GLY A 77 13.36 -11.07 -0.08
C GLY A 77 13.50 -9.75 0.68
N VAL A 78 12.87 -8.65 0.24
CA VAL A 78 12.89 -7.37 0.97
C VAL A 78 11.47 -7.03 1.43
N ALA A 79 11.28 -7.00 2.75
CA ALA A 79 10.04 -6.53 3.34
C ALA A 79 9.97 -5.00 3.21
N ALA A 80 8.87 -4.52 2.65
CA ALA A 80 8.58 -3.11 2.54
C ALA A 80 7.47 -2.72 3.52
N GLU A 81 7.80 -1.77 4.37
CA GLU A 81 6.89 -1.18 5.34
C GLU A 81 6.12 -0.02 4.70
N ARG A 82 4.87 0.17 5.12
CA ARG A 82 3.99 1.19 4.54
C ARG A 82 3.31 1.99 5.64
N GLN A 83 3.45 3.30 5.58
CA GLN A 83 2.85 4.24 6.51
C GLN A 83 1.82 5.12 5.80
N VAL A 84 0.70 5.38 6.47
CA VAL A 84 -0.39 6.18 5.92
C VAL A 84 -0.41 7.55 6.58
N TYR A 85 -0.65 8.57 5.75
CA TYR A 85 -0.82 9.95 6.17
C TYR A 85 -2.01 10.58 5.43
N PRO A 86 -3.11 10.91 6.12
CA PRO A 86 -4.24 11.65 5.55
C PRO A 86 -3.79 13.06 5.12
N LEU A 87 -4.42 13.64 4.11
CA LEU A 87 -4.21 15.04 3.75
C LEU A 87 -5.22 15.92 4.48
N ALA A 88 -4.76 16.94 5.21
CA ALA A 88 -5.63 17.83 5.98
C ALA A 88 -6.59 18.64 5.08
N PHE A 89 -6.16 18.93 3.86
CA PHE A 89 -6.88 19.74 2.88
C PHE A 89 -7.70 18.92 1.86
N ASP A 90 -7.57 17.59 1.91
CA ASP A 90 -8.35 16.66 1.08
C ASP A 90 -8.54 15.33 1.85
N PRO A 91 -9.59 15.22 2.68
CA PRO A 91 -9.81 14.07 3.54
C PRO A 91 -10.08 12.75 2.82
N GLN A 92 -10.35 12.77 1.50
CA GLN A 92 -10.54 11.56 0.69
C GLN A 92 -9.24 11.05 0.08
N THR A 93 -8.16 11.81 0.21
CA THR A 93 -6.84 11.45 -0.31
C THR A 93 -5.87 11.17 0.85
N ARG A 94 -5.10 10.09 0.69
CA ARG A 94 -4.04 9.70 1.63
C ARG A 94 -2.72 9.56 0.90
N LEU A 95 -1.64 9.97 1.55
CA LEU A 95 -0.28 9.65 1.13
C LEU A 95 0.14 8.35 1.81
N VAL A 96 0.56 7.36 1.02
CA VAL A 96 1.13 6.12 1.53
C VAL A 96 2.63 6.14 1.23
N ILE A 97 3.45 6.20 2.27
CA ILE A 97 4.90 6.21 2.18
C ILE A 97 5.42 4.78 2.33
N LEU A 98 6.34 4.40 1.45
CA LEU A 98 7.02 3.10 1.42
C LEU A 98 8.42 3.23 2.02
N TYR A 99 8.82 2.25 2.82
CA TYR A 99 10.19 2.11 3.32
C TYR A 99 10.72 0.71 3.08
N GLU A 100 12.02 0.62 2.78
CA GLU A 100 12.78 -0.63 2.80
C GLU A 100 13.87 -0.49 3.87
N GLY A 101 13.68 -1.18 5.01
CA GLY A 101 14.53 -0.97 6.18
C GLY A 101 14.45 0.48 6.70
N ASN A 102 15.59 1.16 6.80
CA ASN A 102 15.66 2.55 7.27
C ASN A 102 15.67 3.59 6.13
N GLU A 103 15.44 3.17 4.88
CA GLU A 103 15.43 4.04 3.72
C GLU A 103 14.00 4.32 3.25
N TYR A 104 13.74 5.57 2.88
CA TYR A 104 12.55 5.98 2.15
C TYR A 104 12.62 5.43 0.72
N ALA A 105 11.60 4.68 0.32
CA ALA A 105 11.56 3.94 -0.95
C ALA A 105 10.51 4.48 -1.94
N GLY A 106 9.84 5.59 -1.61
CA GLY A 106 8.84 6.24 -2.47
C GLY A 106 7.49 6.46 -1.78
N TYR A 107 6.52 6.97 -2.52
CA TYR A 107 5.15 7.15 -2.06
C TYR A 107 4.14 6.83 -3.17
N ARG A 108 2.88 6.67 -2.78
CA ARG A 108 1.73 6.77 -3.69
C ARG A 108 0.60 7.54 -3.03
N PHE A 109 -0.26 8.12 -3.85
CA PHE A 109 -1.57 8.57 -3.38
C PHE A 109 -2.54 7.39 -3.37
N SER A 110 -3.40 7.36 -2.36
CA SER A 110 -4.56 6.49 -2.28
C SER A 110 -5.81 7.36 -2.23
N PHE A 111 -6.79 7.01 -3.05
CA PHE A 111 -8.04 7.73 -3.20
C PHE A 111 -9.16 6.82 -2.69
N GLN A 112 -10.00 7.34 -1.80
CA GLN A 112 -11.17 6.61 -1.27
C GLN A 112 -12.40 6.80 -2.14
#